data_AF-A0A7H4PCN0-F1
#
_entry.id   AF-A0A7H4PCN0-F1
#
_cell.length_a   1.000
_cell.length_b   1.000
_cell.length_c   1.000
_cell.angle_alpha   90.00
_cell.angle_beta   90.00
_cell.angle_gamma   90.00
#
_symmetry.space_group_name_H-M   'P 1'
#
loop_
_entity.id
_entity.type
_entity.pdbx_description
1 polymer ?
#
loop_
_entity_poly.entity_id
_entity_poly.type
_entity_poly.pdbx_seq_one_letter_code
_entity_poly.pdbx_strand_id
1 'polypeptide(L)' 'MTKKISALAFGIGMVMASSQAFAHGHHSHGPALTEAEQKASEGIFC' A
#
# COMPACT_ATOMS: atom_id res chain seq x y z
N MET A 1 -26.01 27.26 -12.99
CA MET A 1 -26.02 25.83 -12.58
C MET A 1 -24.74 25.08 -12.97
N THR A 2 -24.20 25.30 -14.17
CA THR A 2 -22.99 24.63 -14.72
C THR A 2 -21.73 24.72 -13.83
N LYS A 3 -21.45 25.86 -13.22
CA LYS A 3 -20.31 26.03 -12.29
C LYS A 3 -20.34 25.06 -11.08
N LYS A 4 -21.53 24.78 -10.54
CA LYS A 4 -21.70 23.86 -9.40
C LYS A 4 -21.48 22.40 -9.82
N ILE A 5 -21.93 22.05 -11.02
CA ILE A 5 -21.71 20.73 -11.63
C ILE A 5 -20.22 20.51 -11.90
N SER A 6 -19.52 21.55 -12.38
CA SER A 6 -18.08 21.49 -12.64
C SER A 6 -17.24 21.31 -11.36
N ALA A 7 -17.62 22.00 -10.27
CA ALA A 7 -16.95 21.83 -8.97
C ALA A 7 -17.19 20.44 -8.38
N LEU A 8 -18.40 19.90 -8.52
CA LEU A 8 -18.73 18.53 -8.08
C LEU A 8 -17.93 17.48 -8.86
N ALA A 9 -17.89 17.61 -10.19
CA ALA A 9 -17.13 16.69 -11.05
C ALA A 9 -15.62 16.72 -10.73
N PHE A 10 -15.06 17.90 -10.48
CA PHE A 10 -13.66 18.05 -10.08
C PHE A 10 -13.37 17.41 -8.72
N GLY A 11 -14.24 17.62 -7.73
CA GLY A 11 -14.11 17.01 -6.41
C GLY A 11 -14.14 15.48 -6.47
N ILE A 12 -15.07 14.90 -7.25
CA ILE A 12 -15.15 13.44 -7.45
C ILE A 12 -13.89 12.90 -8.14
N GLY A 13 -13.39 13.60 -9.16
CA GLY A 13 -12.16 13.21 -9.85
C GLY A 13 -10.94 13.17 -8.92
N MET A 14 -10.82 14.15 -8.03
CA MET A 14 -9.72 14.22 -7.06
C MET A 14 -9.79 13.09 -6.02
N VAL A 15 -10.98 12.76 -5.54
CA VAL A 15 -11.20 11.61 -4.62
C VAL A 15 -10.85 10.30 -5.31
N MET A 16 -11.31 10.07 -6.55
CA MET A 16 -11.02 8.84 -7.29
C MET A 16 -9.53 8.68 -7.60
N ALA A 17 -8.83 9.76 -7.96
CA ALA A 17 -7.38 9.74 -8.19
C ALA A 17 -6.57 9.40 -6.93
N SER A 18 -7.05 9.81 -5.75
CA SER A 18 -6.38 9.50 -4.46
C SER A 18 -6.54 8.04 -3.99
N SER A 19 -7.44 7.27 -4.59
CA SER A 19 -7.69 5.87 -4.18
C SER A 19 -6.46 4.96 -4.30
N GLN A 20 -5.54 5.26 -5.22
CA GLN A 20 -4.33 4.47 -5.46
C GLN A 20 -3.29 4.63 -4.33
N ALA A 21 -3.29 5.77 -3.61
CA ALA A 21 -2.34 6.02 -2.53
C ALA A 21 -2.52 5.07 -1.33
N PHE A 22 -3.70 4.49 -1.18
CA PHE A 22 -4.01 3.51 -0.14
C PHE A 22 -3.99 2.05 -0.63
N ALA A 23 -3.76 1.83 -1.94
CA ALA A 23 -3.71 0.50 -2.53
C ALA A 23 -2.36 -0.21 -2.27
N HIS A 24 -1.88 -0.18 -1.02
CA HIS A 24 -0.76 -1.02 -0.59
C HIS A 24 -1.32 -2.33 -0.01
N GLY A 25 -1.28 -3.39 -0.81
CA GLY A 25 -1.72 -4.73 -0.40
C GLY A 25 -0.73 -5.44 0.53
N HIS A 26 -1.02 -6.69 0.83
CA HIS A 26 -0.12 -7.54 1.62
C HIS A 26 1.07 -7.99 0.77
N HIS A 27 2.25 -7.42 1.02
CA HIS A 27 3.51 -7.81 0.36
C HIS A 27 4.33 -8.82 1.18
N SER A 28 3.71 -9.48 2.16
CA SER A 28 4.43 -10.55 2.85
C SER A 28 4.52 -11.77 1.95
N HIS A 29 5.72 -12.32 1.89
CA HIS A 29 6.01 -13.57 1.18
C HIS A 29 5.91 -14.78 2.13
N GLY A 30 5.01 -14.71 3.12
CA GLY A 30 4.89 -15.69 4.19
C GLY A 30 5.20 -15.13 5.58
N PRO A 31 5.24 -15.99 6.61
CA PRO A 31 5.54 -15.58 7.97
C PRO A 31 6.93 -14.94 8.08
N ALA A 32 7.11 -14.07 9.07
CA ALA A 32 8.43 -13.55 9.41
C ALA A 32 9.36 -14.68 9.84
N LEU A 33 10.65 -14.53 9.54
CA LEU A 33 11.68 -15.47 10.00
C LEU A 33 11.75 -15.44 11.53
N THR A 34 11.91 -16.62 12.12
CA THR A 34 12.37 -16.75 13.50
C THR A 34 13.79 -16.20 13.65
N GLU A 35 14.23 -15.91 14.87
CA GLU A 35 15.61 -15.46 15.11
C GLU A 35 16.66 -16.45 14.60
N ALA A 36 16.37 -17.76 14.69
CA ALA A 36 17.25 -18.81 14.19
C ALA A 36 17.32 -18.78 12.65
N GLU A 37 16.19 -18.62 11.96
CA GLU A 37 16.13 -18.55 10.49
C GLU A 37 16.77 -17.26 9.96
N GLN A 38 16.66 -16.14 10.68
CA GLN A 38 17.34 -14.90 10.32
C GLN A 38 18.86 -15.06 10.42
N LYS A 39 19.37 -15.64 11.52
CA LYS A 39 20.80 -15.96 11.67
C LYS A 39 21.29 -16.93 10.59
N ALA A 40 20.50 -17.96 10.28
CA ALA A 40 20.78 -18.87 9.19
C ALA A 40 20.88 -18.17 7.83
N SER A 41 20.00 -17.20 7.54
CA SER A 41 20.05 -16.39 6.31
C SER A 41 21.30 -15.52 6.22
N GLU A 42 21.90 -15.16 7.36
CA GLU A 42 23.16 -14.41 7.46
C GLU A 42 24.39 -15.32 7.46
N GLY A 43 24.21 -16.64 7.36
CA GLY A 43 25.29 -17.63 7.38
C GLY A 43 25.78 -18.00 8.78
N ILE A 44 25.05 -17.61 9.83
CA ILE A 44 25.37 -17.91 11.23
C ILE A 44 24.62 -19.17 11.66
N PHE A 45 25.37 -20.25 11.87
CA PHE A 45 24.85 -21.52 12.35
C PHE A 45 25.68 -21.96 13.57
N CYS A 46 25.00 -22.41 14.63
CA CYS A 46 25.60 -22.97 15.84
C CYS A 46 24.81 -24.22 16.25
#